data_AF-A0ABD6WU33-F1
#
_entry.id   AF-A0ABD6WU33-F1
#
_cell.length_a   1.000
_cell.length_b   1.000
_cell.length_c   1.000
_cell.angle_alpha   90.00
_cell.angle_beta   90.00
_cell.angle_gamma   90.00
#
_symmetry.space_group_name_H-M   'P 1'
#
loop_
_entity.id
_entity.type
_entity.pdbx_description
1 polymer ?
#
loop_
_entity_poly.entity_id
_entity_poly.type
_entity_poly.pdbx_seq_one_letter_code
_entity_poly.pdbx_strand_id
1 'polypeptide(L)' 'MLKESDLLEDHDYVSNNVKIYKGNLVSWRRIFKVNRANESVTYCEIKWLKDGLKATLKTISIKAFLKWAVADVTKETKE' A
#
# COMPACT_ATOMS: atom_id res chain seq x y z
N MET A 1 -13.65 -1.75 -6.65
CA MET A 1 -12.87 -0.53 -6.40
C MET A 1 -12.84 -0.34 -4.90
N LEU A 2 -11.67 -0.18 -4.28
CA LEU A 2 -11.54 0.04 -2.84
C LEU A 2 -12.23 1.36 -2.46
N LYS A 3 -12.90 1.36 -1.31
CA LYS A 3 -13.51 2.54 -0.69
C LYS A 3 -12.65 3.03 0.45
N GLU A 4 -12.91 4.26 0.91
CA GLU A 4 -12.20 4.84 2.06
C GLU A 4 -12.42 4.04 3.34
N SER A 5 -13.60 3.42 3.48
CA SER A 5 -13.94 2.49 4.56
C SER A 5 -13.08 1.24 4.58
N ASP A 6 -12.55 0.84 3.42
CA ASP A 6 -11.81 -0.40 3.25
C ASP A 6 -10.31 -0.20 3.57
N LEU A 7 -9.88 1.05 3.81
CA LEU A 7 -8.51 1.35 4.20
C LEU A 7 -8.30 1.06 5.68
N LEU A 8 -7.47 0.06 5.92
CA LEU A 8 -7.02 -0.42 7.22
C LEU A 8 -5.54 -0.09 7.43
N GLU A 9 -5.20 0.29 8.66
CA GLU A 9 -3.82 0.48 9.11
C GLU A 9 -3.11 -0.87 9.18
N ASP A 10 -1.79 -0.88 9.00
CA ASP A 10 -0.91 -2.06 8.92
C ASP A 10 -1.18 -3.03 7.76
N HIS A 11 -2.12 -2.68 6.87
CA HIS A 11 -2.41 -3.44 5.67
C HIS A 11 -1.54 -3.00 4.48
N ASP A 12 -1.22 -3.97 3.64
CA ASP A 12 -0.46 -3.86 2.40
C ASP A 12 -1.39 -3.78 1.18
N TYR A 13 -1.21 -2.76 0.36
CA TYR A 13 -2.01 -2.50 -0.84
C TYR A 13 -1.13 -2.46 -2.09
N VAL A 14 -1.70 -2.87 -3.22
CA VAL A 14 -1.01 -2.85 -4.52
C VAL A 14 -1.81 -2.09 -5.57
N SER A 15 -1.09 -1.58 -6.57
CA SER A 15 -1.70 -0.96 -7.74
C SER A 15 -2.17 -1.97 -8.78
N ASN A 16 -2.96 -1.54 -9.76
CA ASN A 16 -3.36 -2.38 -10.90
C ASN A 16 -2.18 -2.97 -11.67
N ASN A 17 -1.05 -2.25 -11.71
CA ASN A 17 0.16 -2.66 -12.40
C ASN A 17 1.09 -3.45 -11.47
N VAL A 18 0.54 -4.45 -10.77
CA VAL A 18 1.34 -5.33 -9.89
C VAL A 18 2.47 -5.94 -10.69
N LYS A 19 3.71 -5.70 -10.26
CA LYS A 19 4.88 -6.39 -10.79
C LYS A 19 5.25 -7.49 -9.81
N ILE A 20 5.28 -8.73 -10.30
CA ILE A 20 5.75 -9.89 -9.54
C ILE A 20 7.07 -10.33 -10.18
N TYR A 21 8.11 -10.49 -9.36
CA TYR A 21 9.42 -10.97 -9.81
C TYR A 21 9.87 -12.11 -8.91
N LYS A 22 10.18 -13.27 -9.50
CA LYS A 22 10.56 -14.50 -8.77
C LYS A 22 9.59 -14.85 -7.61
N GLY A 23 8.29 -14.69 -7.84
CA GLY A 23 7.25 -14.96 -6.84
C GLY A 23 7.04 -13.86 -5.79
N ASN A 24 7.85 -12.80 -5.78
CA ASN A 24 7.74 -11.70 -4.82
C ASN A 24 7.08 -10.46 -5.43
N LEU A 25 6.23 -9.78 -4.66
CA LEU A 25 5.68 -8.47 -5.00
C LEU A 25 6.82 -7.46 -5.11
N VAL A 26 7.01 -6.84 -6.28
CA VAL A 26 8.10 -5.89 -6.50
C VAL A 26 7.83 -4.55 -5.84
N SER A 27 6.57 -4.15 -5.68
CA SER A 27 6.21 -2.91 -4.99
C SER A 27 4.80 -2.98 -4.40
N TRP A 28 4.67 -2.50 -3.17
CA TRP A 28 3.41 -2.38 -2.45
C TRP A 28 3.47 -1.18 -1.49
N ARG A 29 2.33 -0.82 -0.91
CA ARG A 29 2.21 0.25 0.07
C ARG A 29 1.60 -0.27 1.35
N ARG A 30 2.32 -0.14 2.47
CA ARG A 30 1.77 -0.41 3.80
C ARG A 30 1.20 0.86 4.41
N ILE A 31 -0.07 0.85 4.79
CA ILE A 31 -0.65 2.01 5.48
C ILE A 31 -0.18 2.01 6.93
N PHE A 32 0.31 3.16 7.41
CA PHE A 32 0.62 3.37 8.83
C PHE A 32 -0.46 4.15 9.56
N LYS A 33 -1.15 5.06 8.87
CA LYS A 33 -2.19 5.88 9.47
C LYS A 33 -3.23 6.32 8.46
N VAL A 34 -4.51 6.21 8.81
CA VAL A 34 -5.62 6.79 8.05
C VAL A 34 -6.25 7.92 8.86
N ASN A 35 -6.04 9.16 8.44
CA ASN A 35 -6.68 10.32 9.04
C ASN A 35 -7.93 10.71 8.24
N ARG A 36 -9.10 10.27 8.72
CA ARG A 36 -10.39 10.56 8.09
C ARG A 36 -10.84 12.02 8.27
N ALA A 37 -10.40 12.70 9.32
CA ALA A 37 -10.74 14.12 9.54
C ALA A 37 -10.09 15.03 8.49
N ASN A 38 -8.87 14.70 8.07
CA ASN A 38 -8.10 15.47 7.09
C ASN A 38 -8.00 14.76 5.73
N GLU A 39 -8.85 13.76 5.48
CA GLU A 39 -8.89 12.95 4.26
C GLU A 39 -7.50 12.51 3.74
N SER A 40 -6.60 12.11 4.65
CA SER A 40 -5.22 11.78 4.33
C SER A 40 -4.79 10.41 4.83
N VAL A 41 -3.83 9.81 4.13
CA VAL A 41 -3.24 8.53 4.48
C VAL A 41 -1.72 8.65 4.46
N THR A 42 -1.11 8.16 5.53
CA THR A 42 0.34 7.99 5.63
C THR A 42 0.68 6.53 5.41
N TYR A 43 1.59 6.26 4.48
CA TYR A 43 1.96 4.90 4.10
C TYR A 43 3.47 4.79 3.81
N CYS A 44 4.00 3.58 3.93
CA CYS A 44 5.31 3.20 3.43
C CYS A 44 5.18 2.66 2.02
N GLU A 45 5.80 3.30 1.04
CA GLU A 45 6.04 2.68 -0.26
C GLU A 45 7.25 1.76 -0.16
N ILE A 46 7.03 0.46 -0.33
CA ILE A 46 8.09 -0.54 -0.30
C ILE A 46 8.31 -1.03 -1.73
N LYS A 47 9.57 -1.11 -2.13
CA LYS A 47 9.97 -1.55 -3.47
C LYS A 47 11.25 -2.37 -3.41
N TRP A 48 11.23 -3.56 -4.02
CA TRP A 48 12.44 -4.31 -4.28
C TRP A 48 13.21 -3.70 -5.45
N LEU A 49 14.51 -3.52 -5.23
CA LEU A 49 15.50 -3.13 -6.21
C LEU A 49 16.43 -4.34 -6.47
N LYS A 50 17.27 -4.25 -7.50
CA LYS A 50 18.24 -5.32 -7.79
C LYS A 50 19.18 -5.60 -6.62
N ASP A 51 19.54 -4.56 -5.86
CA ASP A 51 20.57 -4.60 -4.82
C ASP A 51 20.00 -4.44 -3.40
N GLY A 52 18.68 -4.57 -3.23
CA GLY A 52 18.07 -4.51 -1.90
C GLY A 52 16.63 -4.00 -1.89
N LEU A 53 16.21 -3.48 -0.74
CA LEU A 53 14.89 -2.95 -0.50
C LEU A 53 14.95 -1.43 -0.32
N LYS A 54 14.05 -0.70 -0.98
CA LYS A 54 13.81 0.71 -0.70
C LYS A 54 12.43 0.90 -0.07
N ALA A 55 12.40 1.55 1.09
CA ALA A 55 11.19 2.00 1.76
C ALA A 55 11.13 3.54 1.74
N THR A 56 9.97 4.12 1.45
CA THR A 56 9.78 5.58 1.46
C THR A 56 8.45 5.92 2.11
N LEU A 57 8.49 6.70 3.18
CA LEU A 57 7.30 7.19 3.86
C LEU A 57 6.69 8.37 3.10
N LYS A 58 5.37 8.35 2.90
CA LYS A 58 4.63 9.42 2.21
C LYS A 58 3.30 9.66 2.91
N THR A 59 2.85 10.91 2.86
CA THR A 59 1.48 11.30 3.26
C THR A 59 0.80 11.93 2.06
N ILE A 60 -0.34 11.38 1.65
CA ILE A 60 -1.13 11.88 0.51
C ILE A 60 -2.62 11.88 0.87
N SER A 61 -3.48 12.45 0.02
CA SER A 61 -4.93 12.34 0.21
C SER A 61 -5.44 10.91 -0.01
N ILE A 62 -6.47 10.51 0.73
CA ILE A 62 -7.12 9.19 0.60
C ILE A 62 -7.57 8.96 -0.84
N LYS A 63 -8.17 9.97 -1.48
CA LYS A 63 -8.57 9.92 -2.90
C LYS A 63 -7.40 9.61 -3.84
N ALA A 64 -6.23 10.23 -3.63
CA ALA A 64 -5.05 9.95 -4.44
C ALA A 64 -4.52 8.54 -4.20
N PHE A 65 -4.61 8.05 -2.96
CA PHE A 65 -4.25 6.68 -2.61
C PHE A 65 -5.18 5.67 -3.29
N LEU A 66 -6.51 5.84 -3.20
CA LEU A 66 -7.49 4.93 -3.80
C LEU A 66 -7.47 4.91 -5.34
N LYS A 67 -7.06 6.02 -5.97
CA LYS A 67 -6.78 6.01 -7.43
C LYS A 67 -5.63 5.08 -7.79
N TRP A 68 -4.67 4.92 -6.89
CA TRP A 68 -3.53 4.05 -7.08
C TRP A 68 -3.81 2.61 -6.61
N ALA A 69 -4.42 2.45 -5.43
CA ALA A 69 -4.65 1.17 -4.77
C ALA A 69 -5.84 0.43 -5.37
N VAL A 70 -5.64 -0.84 -5.74
CA VAL A 70 -6.67 -1.67 -6.38
C VAL A 70 -7.07 -2.86 -5.53
N ALA A 71 -6.11 -3.45 -4.82
CA ALA A 71 -6.33 -4.59 -3.96
C ALA A 71 -5.56 -4.45 -2.65
N ASP A 72 -6.21 -4.87 -1.57
CA ASP A 72 -5.56 -5.25 -0.33
C ASP A 72 -4.95 -6.64 -0.54
N VAL A 73 -3.64 -6.76 -0.30
CA VAL A 73 -2.88 -8.01 -0.43
C VAL A 73 -2.32 -8.47 0.90
N THR A 74 -2.79 -7.88 2.00
CA THR A 74 -2.62 -8.38 3.35
C THR A 74 -3.34 -9.71 3.41
N LYS A 75 -2.67 -10.77 2.96
CA LYS A 75 -3.10 -12.12 3.28
C LYS A 75 -3.08 -12.21 4.79
N GLU A 76 -4.11 -12.81 5.39
CA GLU A 76 -4.03 -13.28 6.78
C GLU A 76 -2.74 -14.09 6.87
N THR A 77 -1.68 -13.47 7.37
CA THR A 77 -0.50 -14.18 7.86
C THR A 77 -1.02 -14.85 9.12
N LYS A 78 -1.74 -15.96 8.94
CA LYS A 78 -1.91 -16.96 9.98
C LYS A 78 -0.51 -17.54 10.17
N GLU A 79 0.25 -16.90 11.04
CA GLU A 79 1.19 -17.61 11.89
C GLU A 79 0.42 -18.67 12.70
#